data_AF-A0A948QWM2-F1
#
_entry.id   AF-A0A948QWM2-F1
#
_cell.length_a   1.000
_cell.length_b   1.000
_cell.length_c   1.000
_cell.angle_alpha   90.00
_cell.angle_beta   90.00
_cell.angle_gamma   90.00
#
_symmetry.space_group_name_H-M   'P 1'
#
loop_
_entity.id
_entity.type
_entity.pdbx_description
1 polymer ?
#
loop_
_entity_poly.entity_id
_entity_poly.type
_entity_poly.pdbx_seq_one_letter_code
_entity_poly.pdbx_strand_id
1 'polypeptide(L)' 'MNILVIYDSVYGNTEKVAKTIAESFSSSDKVKLLRIK' A
#
# COMPACT_ATOMS: atom_id res chain seq x y z
N MET A 1 -13.74 -6.17 0.28
CA MET A 1 -13.49 -5.21 1.37
C MET A 1 -12.90 -3.92 0.79
N ASN A 2 -13.01 -2.78 1.47
CA ASN A 2 -12.34 -1.54 1.04
C ASN A 2 -11.14 -1.29 1.95
N ILE A 3 -9.94 -1.18 1.38
CA ILE A 3 -8.68 -1.13 2.12
C ILE A 3 -7.86 0.07 1.64
N LEU A 4 -7.34 0.85 2.57
CA LEU A 4 -6.45 1.98 2.30
C LEU A 4 -5.11 1.71 2.99
N VAL A 5 -4.03 1.61 2.20
CA VAL A 5 -2.66 1.50 2.71
C VAL A 5 -2.00 2.85 2.59
N ILE A 6 -1.69 3.47 3.72
CA ILE A 6 -1.04 4.76 3.81
C ILE A 6 0.42 4.54 4.21
N TYR A 7 1.35 5.18 3.49
CA TYR A 7 2.76 5.10 3.80
C TYR A 7 3.47 6.43 3.55
N ASP A 8 4.61 6.62 4.22
CA ASP A 8 5.61 7.62 3.87
C ASP A 8 6.94 6.91 3.61
N SER A 9 7.79 7.49 2.78
CA SER A 9 9.14 7.00 2.57
C SER A 9 10.06 8.11 2.08
N VAL A 10 11.24 8.20 2.69
CA VAL A 10 12.32 9.08 2.22
C VAL A 10 13.12 8.42 1.09
N TYR A 11 13.49 7.15 1.27
CA TYR A 11 14.37 6.41 0.37
C TYR A 11 13.66 5.33 -0.47
N GLY A 12 12.35 5.18 -0.34
CA GLY A 12 11.54 4.24 -1.12
C GLY A 12 11.49 2.80 -0.58
N ASN A 13 12.20 2.48 0.50
CA ASN A 13 12.12 1.15 1.13
C ASN A 13 10.70 0.88 1.66
N THR A 14 10.10 1.85 2.34
CA THR A 14 8.72 1.75 2.84
C THR A 14 7.70 1.62 1.70
N GLU A 15 7.96 2.23 0.55
CA GLU A 15 7.10 2.09 -0.63
C GLU A 15 7.05 0.64 -1.13
N LYS A 16 8.20 -0.04 -1.17
CA LYS A 16 8.26 -1.46 -1.55
C LYS A 16 7.44 -2.32 -0.59
N VAL A 17 7.58 -2.10 0.71
CA VAL A 17 6.79 -2.80 1.74
C VAL A 17 5.30 -2.52 1.57
N ALA A 18 4.91 -1.25 1.39
CA ALA A 18 3.52 -0.86 1.21
C ALA A 18 2.88 -1.51 -0.03
N LYS A 19 3.62 -1.59 -1.15
CA LYS A 19 3.19 -2.31 -2.36
C LYS A 19 2.99 -3.80 -2.09
N THR A 20 3.96 -4.47 -1.46
CA THR A 20 3.83 -5.89 -1.11
C THR A 20 2.63 -6.16 -0.20
N ILE A 21 2.35 -5.27 0.76
CA ILE A 21 1.15 -5.39 1.61
C ILE A 21 -0.12 -5.25 0.76
N ALA A 22 -0.19 -4.26 -0.13
CA ALA A 22 -1.37 -4.06 -0.98
C ALA A 22 -1.63 -5.23 -1.94
N GLU A 23 -0.57 -5.84 -2.46
CA GLU A 23 -0.61 -7.01 -3.35
C GLU A 23 -0.99 -8.31 -2.61
N SER A 24 -0.86 -8.37 -1.29
CA SER A 24 -1.19 -9.55 -0.49
C SER A 24 -2.70 -9.77 -0.28
N PHE A 25 -3.53 -8.76 -0.59
CA PHE A 25 -4.99 -8.86 -0.46
C PHE A 25 -5.62 -9.56 -1.67
N SER A 26 -6.85 -10.05 -1.50
CA SER A 26 -7.55 -10.78 -2.55
C SER A 26 -7.93 -9.87 -3.71
N SER A 27 -8.03 -10.42 -4.93
CA SER A 27 -8.40 -9.66 -6.14
C SER A 27 -9.81 -9.05 -6.08
N SER A 28 -10.67 -9.56 -5.19
CA SER A 28 -12.01 -9.04 -4.91
C SER A 28 -12.01 -7.83 -3.95
N ASP A 29 -10.88 -7.52 -3.33
CA ASP A 29 -10.72 -6.38 -2.44
C ASP A 29 -10.32 -5.12 -3.22
N LYS A 30 -10.95 -3.99 -2.88
CA LYS A 30 -10.59 -2.69 -3.42
C LYS A 30 -9.51 -2.09 -2.55
N VAL A 31 -8.27 -2.19 -3.00
CA VAL A 31 -7.10 -1.66 -2.27
C VAL A 31 -6.63 -0.38 -2.93
N LYS A 32 -6.44 0.67 -2.12
CA LYS A 32 -5.84 1.95 -2.55
C LYS A 32 -4.53 2.17 -1.80
N LEU A 33 -3.46 2.45 -2.53
CA LEU A 33 -2.17 2.84 -1.97
C LEU A 33 -2.05 4.37 -1.98
N LEU A 34 -1.74 4.99 -0.84
CA LEU A 34 -1.55 6.43 -0.74
C LEU A 34 -0.21 6.75 -0.06
N ARG A 35 0.61 7.54 -0.75
CA ARG A 35 1.81 8.12 -0.18
C ARG A 35 1.46 9.46 0.47
N ILE A 36 1.76 9.60 1.75
CA ILE A 36 1.78 10.90 2.44
C ILE A 36 3.24 11.37 2.46
N LYS A 37 3.45 12.67 2.24
CA LYS A 37 4.75 13.32 2.09
C LYS A 37 4.95 14.31 3.23
#